data_AF-A0A1L8I1H3-F1
#
_entry.id   AF-A0A1L8I1H3-F1
#
_cell.length_a   1.000
_cell.length_b   1.000
_cell.length_c   1.000
_cell.angle_alpha   90.00
_cell.angle_beta   90.00
_cell.angle_gamma   90.00
#
_symmetry.space_group_name_H-M   'P 1'
#
loop_
_entity.id
_entity.type
_entity.pdbx_description
1 polymer ?
#
loop_
_entity_poly.entity_id
_entity_poly.type
_entity_poly.pdbx_seq_one_letter_code
_entity_poly.pdbx_strand_id
1 'polypeptide(L)'
;MSEKSAKSMAVKQSDTQDGIKWKTKEESPKAQKQLQVERQLKSLAFQNPGPQVADFNPENRMRKKKACMSQLNGYYSTNKVSIKKYDKQGKLLCNNWDLCDCLEESCQGCFYPCPKCSSTKCGPECRCNRKWVYDRIQAEGGIVISKLPFSIPN
;
A
#
# COMPACT_ATOMS: atom_id res chain seq x y z
N MET A 1 -35.50 5.31 -14.78
CA MET A 1 -36.03 4.95 -16.10
C MET A 1 -34.82 4.72 -17.00
N SER A 2 -34.44 3.49 -17.37
CA SER A 2 -35.18 2.45 -18.12
C SER A 2 -34.91 2.57 -19.63
N GLU A 3 -34.60 1.53 -20.41
CA GLU A 3 -34.30 0.13 -20.04
C GLU A 3 -33.58 -0.66 -21.19
N LYS A 4 -33.39 -1.97 -20.94
CA LYS A 4 -33.05 -3.15 -21.80
C LYS A 4 -33.52 -3.07 -23.29
N SER A 5 -33.07 -3.87 -24.27
CA SER A 5 -32.39 -5.19 -24.36
C SER A 5 -31.69 -5.35 -25.75
N ALA A 6 -30.69 -6.22 -26.01
CA ALA A 6 -30.74 -7.67 -26.38
C ALA A 6 -31.68 -8.03 -27.57
N LYS A 7 -31.49 -9.04 -28.44
CA LYS A 7 -30.58 -10.23 -28.58
C LYS A 7 -30.67 -10.69 -30.09
N SER A 8 -29.98 -11.65 -30.75
CA SER A 8 -29.02 -12.76 -30.47
C SER A 8 -28.10 -12.95 -31.73
N MET A 9 -26.95 -13.68 -31.79
CA MET A 9 -26.64 -15.15 -31.81
C MET A 9 -27.29 -15.99 -32.95
N ALA A 10 -26.64 -16.99 -33.61
CA ALA A 10 -25.22 -17.41 -33.73
C ALA A 10 -25.01 -18.59 -34.73
N VAL A 11 -23.74 -18.96 -34.99
CA VAL A 11 -23.19 -20.34 -35.25
C VAL A 11 -23.32 -21.02 -36.66
N LYS A 12 -22.14 -21.19 -37.32
CA LYS A 12 -21.62 -22.34 -38.14
C LYS A 12 -22.44 -22.79 -39.38
N GLN A 13 -22.01 -23.65 -40.32
CA GLN A 13 -20.79 -24.42 -40.72
C GLN A 13 -20.88 -24.50 -42.31
N SER A 14 -20.05 -25.00 -43.23
CA SER A 14 -18.92 -25.94 -43.35
C SER A 14 -18.66 -26.19 -44.87
N ASP A 15 -17.39 -26.43 -45.27
CA ASP A 15 -16.90 -27.38 -46.31
C ASP A 15 -17.16 -27.27 -47.84
N THR A 16 -16.22 -27.89 -48.59
CA THR A 16 -16.10 -28.15 -50.05
C THR A 16 -16.15 -26.93 -51.00
N GLN A 17 -15.09 -26.45 -51.65
CA GLN A 17 -13.96 -27.03 -52.46
C GLN A 17 -14.22 -27.06 -53.98
N ASP A 18 -13.11 -27.07 -54.73
CA ASP A 18 -12.94 -27.07 -56.20
C ASP A 18 -13.39 -25.82 -57.01
N GLY A 19 -12.57 -25.24 -57.90
CA GLY A 19 -11.12 -25.41 -58.06
C GLY A 19 -10.54 -24.93 -59.41
N ILE A 20 -9.32 -24.33 -59.36
CA ILE A 20 -8.31 -24.34 -60.46
C ILE A 20 -8.66 -23.40 -61.66
N LYS A 21 -7.76 -22.68 -62.37
CA LYS A 21 -6.29 -22.80 -62.54
C LYS A 21 -5.52 -21.47 -62.51
N TRP A 22 -4.85 -21.22 -61.39
CA TRP A 22 -3.40 -21.00 -61.26
C TRP A 22 -2.63 -20.24 -62.37
N LYS A 23 -1.75 -19.32 -61.94
CA LYS A 23 -0.38 -19.32 -62.48
C LYS A 23 0.65 -19.19 -61.35
N THR A 24 1.44 -20.23 -61.18
CA THR A 24 2.57 -20.28 -60.23
C THR A 24 3.61 -19.22 -60.57
N LYS A 25 4.16 -18.58 -59.54
CA LYS A 25 5.50 -18.00 -59.57
C LYS A 25 6.34 -18.76 -58.55
N GLU A 26 7.53 -19.16 -58.94
CA GLU A 26 8.46 -19.85 -58.06
C GLU A 26 8.93 -18.88 -56.96
N GLU A 27 8.67 -19.20 -55.70
CA GLU A 27 9.36 -18.53 -54.61
C GLU A 27 10.83 -18.96 -54.64
N SER A 28 11.71 -18.03 -54.99
CA SER A 28 13.14 -18.33 -55.06
C SER A 28 13.64 -18.89 -53.71
N PRO A 29 14.51 -19.92 -53.69
CA PRO A 29 15.09 -20.46 -52.45
C PRO A 29 15.81 -19.43 -51.57
N LYS A 30 16.08 -18.23 -52.08
CA LYS A 30 16.58 -17.07 -51.32
C LYS A 30 15.52 -16.46 -50.40
N ALA A 31 14.28 -16.31 -50.85
CA ALA A 31 13.19 -15.70 -50.09
C ALA A 31 12.75 -16.59 -48.91
N GLN A 32 12.61 -17.89 -49.15
CA GLN A 32 12.31 -18.88 -48.11
C GLN A 32 13.39 -18.90 -47.01
N LYS A 33 14.67 -18.77 -47.40
CA LYS A 33 15.80 -18.65 -46.45
C LYS A 33 15.80 -17.32 -45.68
N GLN A 34 15.41 -16.20 -46.30
CA GLN A 34 15.25 -14.93 -45.60
C GLN A 34 14.17 -15.02 -44.51
N LEU A 35 12.99 -15.56 -44.83
CA LEU A 35 11.91 -15.77 -43.86
C LEU A 35 12.31 -16.71 -42.70
N GLN A 36 13.12 -17.73 -42.99
CA GLN A 36 13.70 -18.60 -41.96
C GLN A 36 14.66 -17.85 -41.03
N VAL A 37 15.53 -16.99 -41.58
CA VAL A 37 16.46 -16.15 -40.81
C VAL A 37 15.72 -15.10 -39.97
N GLU A 38 14.73 -14.40 -40.52
CA GLU A 38 13.91 -13.45 -39.75
C GLU A 38 13.20 -14.11 -38.57
N ARG A 39 12.65 -15.32 -38.76
CA ARG A 39 12.04 -16.11 -37.69
C ARG A 39 13.05 -16.49 -36.60
N GLN A 40 14.29 -16.85 -36.97
CA GLN A 40 15.36 -17.12 -36.02
C GLN A 40 15.79 -15.86 -35.26
N LEU A 41 16.02 -14.75 -35.95
CA LEU A 41 16.32 -13.45 -35.34
C LEU A 41 15.22 -13.01 -34.37
N LYS A 42 13.95 -13.21 -34.71
CA LYS A 42 12.80 -12.92 -33.85
C LYS A 42 12.71 -13.82 -32.61
N SER A 43 13.25 -15.05 -32.66
CA SER A 43 13.40 -15.92 -31.49
C SER A 43 14.64 -15.62 -30.63
N LEU A 44 15.64 -14.94 -31.21
CA LEU A 44 16.82 -14.44 -30.49
C LEU A 44 16.59 -13.05 -29.88
N ALA A 45 15.58 -12.30 -30.37
CA ALA A 45 15.17 -11.02 -29.81
C ALA A 45 14.69 -11.18 -28.36
N PHE A 46 15.34 -10.46 -27.45
CA PHE A 46 15.01 -10.50 -26.03
C PHE A 46 13.57 -10.00 -25.79
N GLN A 47 12.70 -10.81 -25.20
CA GLN A 47 11.25 -10.57 -25.17
C GLN A 47 10.82 -9.34 -24.35
N ASN A 48 11.67 -8.88 -23.43
CA ASN A 48 11.44 -7.70 -22.60
C ASN A 48 12.72 -6.87 -22.55
N PRO A 49 13.11 -6.22 -23.66
CA PRO A 49 14.41 -5.55 -23.76
C PRO A 49 14.45 -4.42 -22.72
N GLY A 50 15.49 -4.44 -21.88
CA GLY A 50 15.64 -3.46 -20.81
C GLY A 50 15.57 -2.01 -21.35
N PRO A 51 15.08 -1.05 -20.54
CA PRO A 51 14.88 0.33 -20.99
C PRO A 51 16.15 0.87 -21.64
N GLN A 52 16.02 1.36 -22.89
CA GLN A 52 17.17 1.66 -23.75
C GLN A 52 18.12 2.66 -23.07
N VAL A 53 19.38 2.25 -22.91
CA VAL A 53 20.39 3.01 -22.17
C VAL A 53 20.90 4.24 -22.91
N ALA A 54 20.61 4.37 -24.21
CA ALA A 54 20.96 5.54 -25.01
C ALA A 54 20.31 6.84 -24.47
N ASP A 55 19.04 6.77 -24.09
CA ASP A 55 18.29 7.91 -23.53
C ASP A 55 18.34 7.98 -21.99
N PHE A 56 19.37 7.38 -21.37
CA PHE A 56 19.48 7.30 -19.91
C PHE A 56 19.82 8.65 -19.27
N ASN A 57 18.80 9.49 -19.10
CA ASN A 57 18.88 10.75 -18.37
C ASN A 57 18.56 10.52 -16.86
N PRO A 58 19.54 10.60 -15.94
CA PRO A 58 19.33 10.30 -14.53
C PRO A 58 18.37 11.28 -13.85
N GLU A 59 18.43 12.56 -14.22
CA GLU A 59 17.54 13.59 -13.70
C GLU A 59 16.09 13.34 -14.11
N ASN A 60 15.82 13.04 -15.38
CA ASN A 60 14.47 12.79 -15.87
C ASN A 60 13.87 11.56 -15.17
N ARG A 61 14.66 10.51 -14.97
CA ARG A 61 14.29 9.36 -14.13
C ARG A 61 13.98 9.76 -12.69
N MET A 62 14.78 10.63 -12.07
CA MET A 62 14.57 11.10 -10.70
C MET A 62 13.36 12.04 -10.57
N ARG A 63 13.12 12.93 -11.55
CA ARG A 63 11.94 13.80 -11.65
C ARG A 63 10.66 12.96 -11.80
N LYS A 64 10.64 11.97 -12.70
CA LYS A 64 9.54 11.00 -12.87
C LYS A 64 9.29 10.18 -11.60
N LYS A 65 10.36 9.69 -10.92
CA LYS A 65 10.23 8.99 -9.63
C LYS A 65 9.62 9.89 -8.55
N LYS A 66 10.06 11.14 -8.43
CA LYS A 66 9.48 12.12 -7.49
C LYS A 66 7.99 12.37 -7.78
N ALA A 67 7.62 12.61 -9.03
CA ALA A 67 6.23 12.88 -9.43
C ALA A 67 5.28 11.71 -9.10
N CYS A 68 5.67 10.48 -9.47
CA CYS A 68 4.93 9.27 -9.13
C CYS A 68 4.81 9.10 -7.61
N MET A 69 5.89 9.32 -6.86
CA MET A 69 5.86 9.22 -5.39
C MET A 69 4.99 10.30 -4.74
N SER A 70 4.91 11.52 -5.30
CA SER A 70 3.97 12.55 -4.82
C SER A 70 2.51 12.20 -5.09
N GLN A 71 2.19 11.55 -6.21
CA GLN A 71 0.84 11.07 -6.52
C GLN A 71 0.42 9.96 -5.55
N LEU A 72 1.30 8.98 -5.31
CA LEU A 72 1.06 7.92 -4.33
C LEU A 72 0.99 8.49 -2.89
N ASN A 73 1.83 9.47 -2.55
CA ASN A 73 1.73 10.16 -1.27
C ASN A 73 0.37 10.85 -1.10
N GLY A 74 -0.26 11.40 -2.14
CA GLY A 74 -1.60 11.98 -2.00
C GLY A 74 -2.68 10.97 -1.56
N TYR A 75 -2.55 9.72 -2.02
CA TYR A 75 -3.47 8.62 -1.70
C TYR A 75 -3.16 7.94 -0.35
N TYR A 76 -1.89 7.63 -0.09
CA TYR A 76 -1.48 6.99 1.17
C TYR A 76 -1.33 7.97 2.33
N SER A 77 -1.10 9.27 2.07
CA SER A 77 -1.17 10.33 3.09
C SER A 77 -2.61 10.72 3.39
N THR A 78 -3.43 9.72 3.71
CA THR A 78 -4.34 9.89 4.85
C THR A 78 -3.46 10.11 6.09
N ASN A 79 -2.98 11.35 6.23
CA ASN A 79 -2.33 11.83 7.43
C ASN A 79 -3.38 11.81 8.55
N LYS A 80 -3.59 10.63 9.14
CA LYS A 80 -3.90 10.51 10.56
C LYS A 80 -2.71 11.13 11.29
N VAL A 81 -2.69 12.46 11.34
CA VAL A 81 -1.83 13.26 12.20
C VAL A 81 -2.06 12.69 13.58
N SER A 82 -1.13 11.87 14.05
CA SER A 82 -1.38 11.00 15.20
C SER A 82 -1.49 11.87 16.44
N ILE A 83 -2.74 12.20 16.78
CA ILE A 83 -3.11 13.25 17.72
C ILE A 83 -2.52 12.85 19.07
N LYS A 84 -1.74 13.76 19.67
CA LYS A 84 -1.23 13.56 21.03
C LYS A 84 -2.41 13.32 21.95
N LYS A 85 -2.34 12.29 22.78
CA LYS A 85 -3.34 12.02 23.81
C LYS A 85 -2.95 12.65 25.15
N TYR A 86 -1.67 12.97 25.30
CA TYR A 86 -1.11 13.64 26.47
C TYR A 86 -0.40 14.95 26.12
N ASP A 87 -0.45 15.89 27.08
CA ASP A 87 0.18 17.21 27.01
C ASP A 87 1.70 17.16 27.32
N LYS A 88 2.35 18.31 27.54
CA LYS A 88 3.76 18.37 27.94
C LYS A 88 4.02 17.86 29.37
N GLN A 89 3.05 17.96 30.29
CA GLN A 89 3.16 17.52 31.69
C GLN A 89 2.85 16.03 31.89
N GLY A 90 2.20 15.37 30.92
CA GLY A 90 1.75 13.98 31.02
C GLY A 90 0.28 13.83 31.44
N LYS A 91 -0.52 14.90 31.31
CA LYS A 91 -1.98 14.93 31.51
C LYS A 91 -2.73 14.66 30.21
N LEU A 92 -3.90 14.03 30.29
CA LEU A 92 -4.74 13.71 29.14
C LEU A 92 -5.31 14.98 28.49
N LEU A 93 -5.15 15.13 27.17
CA LEU A 93 -5.58 16.34 26.44
C LEU A 93 -7.10 16.48 26.26
N CYS A 94 -7.89 15.43 26.52
CA CYS A 94 -9.35 15.45 26.42
C CYS A 94 -10.05 16.03 27.65
N ASN A 95 -9.43 15.96 28.83
CA ASN A 95 -10.04 16.38 30.10
C ASN A 95 -9.05 17.00 31.11
N ASN A 96 -7.76 17.10 30.77
CA ASN A 96 -6.64 17.56 31.61
C ASN A 96 -6.33 16.69 32.85
N TRP A 97 -6.83 15.45 32.94
CA TRP A 97 -6.55 14.56 34.08
C TRP A 97 -5.14 13.96 34.06
N ASP A 98 -4.52 13.87 35.23
CA ASP A 98 -3.21 13.23 35.45
C ASP A 98 -3.36 11.73 35.78
N LEU A 99 -3.99 10.98 34.86
CA LEU A 99 -4.23 9.54 35.01
C LEU A 99 -2.93 8.74 34.87
N CYS A 100 -2.66 7.87 35.84
CA CYS A 100 -1.51 6.98 35.84
C CYS A 100 -1.63 5.90 34.75
N ASP A 101 -0.51 5.37 34.25
CA ASP A 101 -0.52 4.29 33.25
C ASP A 101 -1.09 2.96 33.76
N CYS A 102 -1.33 2.81 35.07
CA CYS A 102 -2.12 1.71 35.63
C CYS A 102 -3.65 1.91 35.55
N LEU A 103 -4.11 3.03 34.98
CA LEU A 103 -5.50 3.43 34.75
C LEU A 103 -6.36 3.64 36.02
N GLU A 104 -5.75 3.58 37.20
CA GLU A 104 -6.38 3.89 38.49
C GLU A 104 -6.40 5.41 38.74
N GLU A 105 -7.58 5.97 39.03
CA GLU A 105 -7.82 7.41 39.20
C GLU A 105 -7.14 7.97 40.46
N SER A 106 -7.20 7.24 41.57
CA SER A 106 -6.64 7.65 42.86
C SER A 106 -5.10 7.53 42.93
N CYS A 107 -4.47 6.96 41.90
CA CYS A 107 -3.07 6.56 41.92
C CYS A 107 -2.13 7.77 42.01
N GLN A 108 -1.32 7.80 43.07
CA GLN A 108 -0.22 8.77 43.27
C GLN A 108 1.00 8.47 42.37
N GLY A 109 1.06 7.27 41.79
CA GLY A 109 2.14 6.76 40.95
C GLY A 109 2.61 5.39 41.44
N CYS A 110 2.68 4.41 40.54
CA CYS A 110 3.06 3.03 40.83
C CYS A 110 4.36 2.59 40.14
N PHE A 111 5.04 3.52 39.44
CA PHE A 111 6.30 3.30 38.77
C PHE A 111 7.41 4.16 39.37
N TYR A 112 8.67 3.77 39.15
CA TYR A 112 9.84 4.57 39.50
C TYR A 112 9.81 5.95 38.79
N PRO A 113 10.41 7.00 39.38
CA PRO A 113 10.45 8.35 38.79
C PRO A 113 10.93 8.36 37.34
N CYS A 114 10.10 8.86 36.43
CA CYS A 114 10.40 8.80 35.00
C CYS A 114 11.65 9.64 34.63
N PRO A 115 12.67 9.07 33.95
CA PRO A 115 13.91 9.79 33.64
C PRO A 115 13.73 10.98 32.66
N LYS A 116 12.54 11.16 32.07
CA LYS A 116 12.22 12.28 31.17
C LYS A 116 11.44 13.42 31.85
N CYS A 117 10.76 13.18 32.98
CA CYS A 117 9.83 14.15 33.59
C CYS A 117 9.61 14.00 35.11
N SER A 118 10.43 13.19 35.79
CA SER A 118 10.39 12.80 37.21
C SER A 118 9.07 12.21 37.76
N SER A 119 7.97 12.24 37.01
CA SER A 119 6.68 11.65 37.41
C SER A 119 6.75 10.13 37.62
N THR A 120 6.22 9.67 38.75
CA THR A 120 6.01 8.26 39.14
C THR A 120 4.76 7.62 38.49
N LYS A 121 4.00 8.39 37.71
CA LYS A 121 2.76 7.95 37.03
C LYS A 121 2.96 7.44 35.60
N CYS A 122 4.17 7.55 35.06
CA CYS A 122 4.53 7.03 33.73
C CYS A 122 4.98 5.58 33.83
N GLY A 123 4.47 4.72 32.95
CA GLY A 123 4.97 3.36 32.75
C GLY A 123 6.24 3.32 31.89
N PRO A 124 6.49 2.23 31.13
CA PRO A 124 7.71 2.04 30.36
C PRO A 124 8.01 3.16 29.33
N GLU A 125 6.99 3.81 28.78
CA GLU A 125 7.14 5.03 27.98
C GLU A 125 6.52 6.24 28.71
N CYS A 126 7.31 7.31 28.86
CA CYS A 126 6.87 8.59 29.40
C CYS A 126 5.58 9.11 28.75
N ARG A 127 4.59 9.50 29.56
CA ARG A 127 3.31 10.06 29.11
C ARG A 127 3.45 11.40 28.38
N CYS A 128 4.47 12.20 28.67
CA CYS A 128 4.64 13.54 28.09
C CYS A 128 4.68 13.54 26.55
N ASN A 129 3.72 14.23 25.92
CA ASN A 129 3.48 14.31 24.48
C ASN A 129 3.10 12.98 23.80
N ARG A 130 2.79 11.93 24.56
CA ARG A 130 2.53 10.58 24.03
C ARG A 130 1.23 10.53 23.20
N LYS A 131 1.24 9.71 22.15
CA LYS A 131 0.20 9.63 21.10
C LYS A 131 -0.81 8.49 21.31
N TRP A 132 -0.69 7.78 22.44
CA TRP A 132 -1.49 6.61 22.77
C TRP A 132 -1.72 6.54 24.29
N VAL A 133 -2.79 5.85 24.68
CA VAL A 133 -3.22 5.58 26.06
C VAL A 133 -3.51 4.08 26.18
N TYR A 134 -3.32 3.49 27.35
CA TYR A 134 -3.82 2.13 27.60
C TYR A 134 -5.36 2.15 27.68
N ASP A 135 -6.03 1.27 26.94
CA ASP A 135 -7.50 1.09 26.99
C ASP A 135 -7.91 0.29 28.25
N ARG A 136 -7.16 -0.79 28.52
CA ARG A 136 -7.36 -1.67 29.67
C ARG A 136 -6.13 -2.52 29.95
N ILE A 137 -6.06 -3.05 31.16
CA ILE A 137 -5.05 -4.00 31.63
C ILE A 137 -5.79 -5.30 31.93
N GLN A 138 -5.37 -6.40 31.30
CA GLN A 138 -5.93 -7.74 31.50
C GLN A 138 -4.84 -8.72 31.93
N ALA A 139 -5.20 -9.66 32.81
CA ALA A 139 -4.42 -10.86 33.07
C ALA A 139 -4.53 -11.86 31.90
N GLU A 140 -3.64 -12.87 31.87
CA GLU A 140 -3.60 -13.92 30.84
C GLU A 140 -4.94 -14.66 30.69
N GLY A 141 -5.63 -14.93 31.80
CA GLY A 141 -6.99 -15.51 31.82
C GLY A 141 -8.12 -14.55 31.41
N GLY A 142 -7.81 -13.42 30.75
CA GLY A 142 -8.79 -12.44 30.27
C GLY A 142 -9.42 -11.53 31.35
N ILE A 143 -9.13 -11.76 32.63
CA ILE A 143 -9.64 -10.96 33.75
C ILE A 143 -9.16 -9.51 33.61
N VAL A 144 -10.09 -8.54 33.55
CA VAL A 144 -9.76 -7.10 33.53
C VAL A 144 -9.33 -6.67 34.93
N ILE A 145 -8.08 -6.22 35.05
CA ILE A 145 -7.51 -5.67 36.29
C ILE A 145 -7.88 -4.20 36.42
N SER A 146 -7.77 -3.44 35.33
CA SER A 146 -8.16 -2.03 35.27
C SER A 146 -8.56 -1.64 33.85
N LYS A 147 -9.35 -0.57 33.71
CA LYS A 147 -9.85 -0.04 32.43
C LYS A 147 -9.78 1.48 32.45
N LEU A 148 -9.65 2.09 31.28
CA LEU A 148 -9.67 3.53 31.12
C LEU A 148 -11.03 4.09 31.59
N PRO A 149 -11.08 5.01 32.58
CA PRO A 149 -12.34 5.54 33.11
C PRO A 149 -13.01 6.57 32.18
N PHE A 150 -12.32 7.03 31.13
CA PHE A 150 -12.78 8.10 30.24
C PHE A 150 -12.85 7.64 28.78
N SER A 151 -13.88 8.07 28.05
CA SER A 151 -13.87 7.97 26.58
C SER A 151 -12.89 8.98 26.00
N ILE A 152 -11.91 8.51 25.21
CA ILE A 152 -10.89 9.35 24.58
C ILE A 152 -11.17 9.43 23.07
N PRO A 153 -11.38 10.63 22.49
CA PRO A 153 -11.59 10.77 21.06
C PRO A 153 -10.32 10.42 20.25
N ASN A 154 -10.51 9.90 19.04
CA ASN A 154 -9.45 9.41 18.14
C ASN A 154 -8.73 10.53 17.37
#